data_AF-A0AAV6U3D8-F1
#
_entry.id   AF-A0AAV6U3D8-F1
#
_cell.length_a   1.000
_cell.length_b   1.000
_cell.length_c   1.000
_cell.angle_alpha   90.00
_cell.angle_beta   90.00
_cell.angle_gamma   90.00
#
_symmetry.space_group_name_H-M   'P 1'
#
loop_
_entity.id
_entity.type
_entity.pdbx_description
1 polymer ?
#
loop_
_entity_poly.entity_id
_entity_poly.type
_entity_poly.pdbx_seq_one_letter_code
_entity_poly.pdbx_strand_id
1 'polypeptide(L)'
;MVAADCHDVNTTSGLVKGFETKSGDIYVYKNVPYAKPPVGDLRFELPEQLDTLQEVKSSLSPIYCPQHSSHYTRIKNSTFGQEDCLYLDIYASKTKTSQSLPVLIYFHPGRFSYGSKEEFRGDFLLNYNEIIVVIPNYRLGILGFLRGNLGLFDQRMAMQWVWENIPSFGGDRGRITIAGHDAGGAAVGLHVLSARSHDSGVDDPFLSSSPQKLYEEGRQKNVSYLIGISKDEAFVEVETEFPTAVKTQHLDMIIQHFLKPYLLNSPNLQHTVTAVKYHYLRGVPVPAFESIIPQMIRMLSDYLYNTPAQISLKLHGQKASNTFMYVFSDKNRAKSPNYYTSFEYTKNHLGRIHLGDAPYVFKTSFLEDLKVSNHRTKSLCSIWGEFIKKNALSIYNWKKFNKEEMNYMDISETVTSQVDYRKKDIELWTVLIPELQNIVENLSTVAPQRVFLEPNSAAWGAAGLSVLLGVLCVALIGVVVVTRKELTQSSIIPINSNTYKDQVKYNNIELE
;
A
#
# COMPACT_ATOMS: atom_id res chain seq x y z
N MET A 1 31.38 1.76 11.87
CA MET A 1 32.30 0.78 11.28
C MET A 1 33.69 1.34 11.50
N VAL A 2 34.63 0.52 11.93
CA VAL A 2 36.04 0.90 12.09
C VAL A 2 36.79 0.19 10.96
N ALA A 3 37.70 0.89 10.26
CA ALA A 3 38.59 0.26 9.30
C ALA A 3 39.69 -0.48 10.08
N ALA A 4 39.42 -1.70 10.54
CA ALA A 4 40.40 -2.59 11.15
C ALA A 4 40.30 -3.95 10.44
N ASP A 5 41.47 -4.52 10.12
CA ASP A 5 41.72 -5.80 9.41
C ASP A 5 40.63 -6.23 8.41
N CYS A 6 40.83 -5.84 7.15
CA CYS A 6 39.89 -6.14 6.06
C CYS A 6 39.88 -7.66 5.79
N HIS A 7 38.72 -8.31 6.01
CA HIS A 7 38.49 -9.64 5.46
C HIS A 7 38.02 -9.48 4.00
N ASP A 8 38.97 -9.53 3.07
CA ASP A 8 38.68 -9.37 1.65
C ASP A 8 38.21 -10.70 1.04
N VAL A 9 37.20 -10.63 0.17
CA VAL A 9 36.54 -11.78 -0.44
C VAL A 9 36.56 -11.64 -1.96
N ASN A 10 37.06 -12.67 -2.66
CA ASN A 10 37.02 -12.71 -4.12
C ASN A 10 35.63 -13.09 -4.61
N THR A 11 35.13 -12.32 -5.58
CA THR A 11 33.85 -12.52 -6.25
C THR A 11 34.02 -12.39 -7.77
N THR A 12 32.98 -12.74 -8.51
CA THR A 12 32.84 -12.47 -9.95
C THR A 12 32.89 -10.97 -10.29
N SER A 13 32.52 -10.10 -9.34
CA SER A 13 32.68 -8.64 -9.47
C SER A 13 34.09 -8.14 -9.14
N GLY A 14 35.00 -9.01 -8.72
CA GLY A 14 36.34 -8.65 -8.23
C GLY A 14 36.49 -8.81 -6.71
N LEU A 15 37.57 -8.24 -6.16
CA LEU A 15 37.89 -8.28 -4.73
C LEU A 15 36.98 -7.33 -3.94
N VAL A 16 36.26 -7.85 -2.95
CA VAL A 16 35.32 -7.10 -2.11
C VAL A 16 35.86 -6.99 -0.68
N LYS A 17 35.97 -5.77 -0.16
CA LYS A 17 36.46 -5.54 1.21
C LYS A 17 35.35 -5.63 2.25
N GLY A 18 35.60 -6.36 3.33
CA GLY A 18 34.73 -6.45 4.50
C GLY A 18 35.05 -5.39 5.55
N PHE A 19 34.02 -4.79 6.15
CA PHE A 19 34.14 -3.81 7.22
C PHE A 19 33.54 -4.33 8.53
N GLU A 20 34.30 -4.27 9.61
CA GLU A 20 33.83 -4.72 10.92
C GLU A 20 32.80 -3.75 11.52
N THR A 21 31.72 -4.32 12.09
CA THR A 21 30.76 -3.54 12.88
C THR A 21 31.36 -3.15 14.23
N LYS A 22 30.74 -2.21 14.94
CA LYS A 22 31.24 -1.78 16.26
C LYS A 22 31.18 -2.90 17.32
N SER A 23 30.34 -3.92 17.16
CA SER A 23 30.28 -5.05 18.10
C SER A 23 31.43 -6.03 17.91
N GLY A 24 32.02 -6.05 16.72
CA GLY A 24 33.16 -6.89 16.38
C GLY A 24 32.82 -8.29 15.86
N ASP A 25 31.53 -8.66 15.83
CA ASP A 25 31.10 -10.02 15.46
C ASP A 25 30.66 -10.17 13.99
N ILE A 26 30.51 -9.05 13.28
CA ILE A 26 29.92 -9.00 11.93
C ILE A 26 30.85 -8.28 10.97
N TYR A 27 31.05 -8.87 9.79
CA TYR A 27 31.53 -8.17 8.61
C TYR A 27 30.37 -7.66 7.77
N VAL A 28 30.46 -6.39 7.38
CA VAL A 28 29.59 -5.76 6.39
C VAL A 28 30.39 -5.53 5.12
N TYR A 29 29.96 -6.12 4.01
CA TYR A 29 30.51 -5.85 2.69
C TYR A 29 29.57 -4.87 2.01
N LYS A 30 29.99 -3.61 1.95
CA LYS A 30 29.13 -2.51 1.54
C LYS A 30 29.36 -2.13 0.08
N ASN A 31 28.29 -1.78 -0.62
CA ASN A 31 28.30 -1.28 -1.99
C ASN A 31 29.02 -2.24 -2.95
N VAL A 32 28.64 -3.51 -2.93
CA VAL A 32 29.14 -4.51 -3.86
C VAL A 32 28.35 -4.40 -5.17
N PRO A 33 28.99 -4.10 -6.32
CA PRO A 33 28.27 -3.99 -7.59
C PRO A 33 27.84 -5.39 -8.04
N TYR A 34 26.59 -5.53 -8.48
CA TYR A 34 26.06 -6.80 -9.00
C TYR A 34 25.70 -6.75 -10.49
N ALA A 35 25.70 -5.55 -11.10
CA ALA A 35 25.37 -5.31 -12.50
C ALA A 35 26.12 -4.08 -13.02
N LYS A 36 26.22 -3.93 -14.36
CA LYS A 36 26.74 -2.70 -14.98
C LYS A 36 25.89 -1.48 -14.58
N PRO A 37 26.51 -0.29 -14.44
CA PRO A 37 25.77 0.95 -14.19
C PRO A 37 24.72 1.19 -15.31
N PRO A 38 23.43 1.35 -14.98
CA PRO A 38 22.37 1.53 -15.97
C PRO A 38 22.28 2.99 -16.45
N VAL A 39 23.39 3.52 -16.95
CA VAL A 39 23.58 4.92 -17.38
C VAL A 39 23.73 5.01 -18.90
N GLY A 40 23.46 6.19 -19.47
CA GLY A 40 23.64 6.43 -20.91
C GLY A 40 22.78 5.48 -21.74
N ASP A 41 23.42 4.72 -22.62
CA ASP A 41 22.74 3.75 -23.51
C ASP A 41 22.13 2.56 -22.76
N LEU A 42 22.58 2.28 -21.52
CA LEU A 42 21.99 1.24 -20.66
C LEU A 42 20.78 1.76 -19.85
N ARG A 43 20.46 3.05 -19.96
CA ARG A 43 19.28 3.61 -19.31
C ARG A 43 18.03 3.05 -19.97
N PHE A 44 17.13 2.52 -19.15
CA PHE A 44 15.91 1.83 -19.58
C PHE A 44 16.12 0.50 -20.32
N GLU A 45 17.33 -0.07 -20.25
CA GLU A 45 17.62 -1.41 -20.76
C GLU A 45 17.69 -2.43 -19.62
N LEU A 46 17.65 -3.72 -19.95
CA LEU A 46 17.82 -4.80 -18.97
C LEU A 46 19.17 -4.69 -18.26
N PRO A 47 19.28 -5.08 -16.98
CA PRO A 47 20.55 -5.06 -16.28
C PRO A 47 21.53 -6.02 -16.97
N GLU A 48 22.73 -5.53 -17.25
CA GLU A 48 23.81 -6.34 -17.82
C GLU A 48 24.76 -6.84 -16.73
N GLN A 49 25.32 -8.03 -16.96
CA GLN A 49 26.39 -8.57 -16.12
C GLN A 49 27.61 -7.66 -16.16
N LEU A 50 28.30 -7.54 -15.02
CA LEU A 50 29.56 -6.81 -14.95
C LEU A 50 30.61 -7.47 -15.86
N ASP A 51 31.38 -6.64 -16.57
CA ASP A 51 32.65 -7.11 -17.12
C ASP A 51 33.55 -7.46 -15.94
N THR A 52 34.40 -8.48 -16.04
CA THR A 52 35.27 -8.92 -14.93
C THR A 52 36.17 -7.76 -14.48
N LEU A 53 35.80 -7.08 -13.38
CA LEU A 53 36.48 -5.87 -12.91
C LEU A 53 37.74 -6.22 -12.11
N GLN A 54 38.83 -5.52 -12.40
CA GLN A 54 39.98 -5.38 -11.50
C GLN A 54 39.59 -4.43 -10.35
N GLU A 55 39.54 -4.98 -9.14
CA GLU A 55 39.37 -4.32 -7.83
C GLU A 55 38.09 -3.47 -7.65
N VAL A 56 37.11 -4.02 -6.90
CA VAL A 56 35.95 -3.23 -6.45
C VAL A 56 36.44 -2.19 -5.47
N LYS A 57 36.38 -0.90 -5.82
CA LYS A 57 36.58 0.19 -4.86
C LYS A 57 35.44 0.18 -3.85
N SER A 58 35.62 -0.54 -2.75
CA SER A 58 34.67 -0.53 -1.65
C SER A 58 34.59 0.90 -1.07
N SER A 59 33.38 1.44 -1.06
CA SER A 59 33.08 2.75 -0.49
C SER A 59 32.07 2.59 0.63
N LEU A 60 32.26 3.31 1.74
CA LEU A 60 31.28 3.35 2.82
C LEU A 60 30.16 4.38 2.59
N SER A 61 30.35 5.28 1.62
CA SER A 61 29.38 6.32 1.27
C SER A 61 28.06 5.69 0.85
N PRO A 62 26.91 6.20 1.32
CA PRO A 62 25.62 5.63 0.96
C PRO A 62 25.33 5.83 -0.53
N ILE A 63 24.77 4.80 -1.17
CA ILE A 63 24.33 4.86 -2.58
C ILE A 63 22.81 4.72 -2.63
N TYR A 64 22.18 5.67 -3.31
CA TYR A 64 20.73 5.70 -3.52
C TYR A 64 20.44 5.73 -5.02
N CYS A 65 19.47 4.93 -5.46
CA CYS A 65 18.87 5.12 -6.78
C CYS A 65 18.08 6.43 -6.83
N PRO A 66 17.92 7.07 -8.00
CA PRO A 66 17.27 8.36 -8.12
C PRO A 66 15.82 8.31 -7.63
N GLN A 67 15.48 9.17 -6.68
CA GLN A 67 14.17 9.18 -6.03
C GLN A 67 13.88 10.54 -5.38
N HIS A 68 12.60 10.81 -5.13
CA HIS A 68 12.19 11.93 -4.29
C HIS A 68 12.26 11.54 -2.81
N SER A 69 12.51 12.49 -1.92
CA SER A 69 12.41 12.29 -0.48
C SER A 69 11.06 11.69 -0.09
N SER A 70 11.10 10.67 0.74
CA SER A 70 9.95 9.96 1.29
C SER A 70 10.05 9.86 2.82
N HIS A 71 9.00 9.34 3.46
CA HIS A 71 8.99 9.08 4.90
C HIS A 71 9.95 7.97 5.35
N TYR A 72 10.51 7.17 4.43
CA TYR A 72 11.54 6.19 4.75
C TYR A 72 12.96 6.79 4.73
N THR A 73 13.15 7.89 4.01
CA THR A 73 14.48 8.46 3.78
C THR A 73 14.76 9.60 4.76
N ARG A 74 15.99 9.69 5.28
CA ARG A 74 16.40 10.80 6.16
C ARG A 74 16.57 12.14 5.43
N ILE A 75 16.69 12.07 4.11
CA ILE A 75 16.86 13.23 3.23
C ILE A 75 15.49 13.87 3.01
N LYS A 76 15.36 15.17 3.26
CA LYS A 76 14.08 15.90 3.21
C LYS A 76 14.02 16.87 2.05
N ASN A 77 12.83 16.98 1.44
CA ASN A 77 12.45 17.99 0.44
C ASN A 77 13.42 18.11 -0.74
N SER A 78 13.86 16.98 -1.28
CA SER A 78 14.76 16.96 -2.44
C SER A 78 14.59 15.71 -3.28
N THR A 79 14.91 15.82 -4.57
CA THR A 79 15.25 14.68 -5.41
C THR A 79 16.74 14.40 -5.26
N PHE A 80 17.12 13.14 -5.06
CA PHE A 80 18.51 12.75 -4.79
C PHE A 80 18.78 11.34 -5.34
N GLY A 81 20.05 10.92 -5.27
CA GLY A 81 20.53 9.64 -5.77
C GLY A 81 21.27 9.77 -7.10
N GLN A 82 21.75 8.64 -7.61
CA GLN A 82 22.53 8.54 -8.84
C GLN A 82 22.09 7.30 -9.63
N GLU A 83 22.16 7.33 -10.96
CA GLU A 83 21.74 6.20 -11.80
C GLU A 83 22.65 4.97 -11.64
N ASP A 84 23.94 5.18 -11.35
CA ASP A 84 24.86 4.12 -10.94
C ASP A 84 24.54 3.68 -9.50
N CYS A 85 23.52 2.82 -9.36
CA CYS A 85 22.98 2.41 -8.07
C CYS A 85 22.75 0.90 -7.89
N LEU A 86 23.15 0.06 -8.85
CA LEU A 86 22.96 -1.40 -8.81
C LEU A 86 24.00 -2.10 -7.92
N TYR A 87 23.89 -1.82 -6.63
CA TYR A 87 24.75 -2.33 -5.57
C TYR A 87 23.97 -3.07 -4.49
N LEU A 88 24.63 -3.99 -3.80
CA LEU A 88 24.11 -4.70 -2.65
C LEU A 88 25.04 -4.62 -1.44
N ASP A 89 24.47 -4.80 -0.26
CA ASP A 89 25.19 -4.93 1.00
C ASP A 89 25.04 -6.36 1.55
N ILE A 90 26.12 -6.94 2.09
CA ILE A 90 26.13 -8.28 2.68
C ILE A 90 26.53 -8.18 4.15
N TYR A 91 25.73 -8.78 5.02
CA TYR A 91 25.99 -8.93 6.46
C TYR A 91 26.33 -10.40 6.73
N ALA A 92 27.56 -10.68 7.12
CA ALA A 92 28.05 -12.04 7.39
C ALA A 92 28.83 -12.12 8.71
N SER A 93 28.86 -13.32 9.29
CA SER A 93 29.57 -13.57 10.54
C SER A 93 31.08 -13.37 10.36
N LYS A 94 31.75 -12.77 11.36
CA LYS A 94 33.21 -12.71 11.42
C LYS A 94 33.82 -14.09 11.66
N THR A 95 33.18 -14.90 12.49
CA THR A 95 33.62 -16.25 12.78
C THR A 95 33.19 -17.18 11.66
N LYS A 96 34.16 -17.77 10.95
CA LYS A 96 33.88 -18.84 9.99
C LYS A 96 33.36 -20.05 10.75
N THR A 97 32.09 -20.35 10.57
CA THR A 97 31.50 -21.63 10.99
C THR A 97 31.98 -22.73 10.04
N SER A 98 32.12 -23.96 10.55
CA SER A 98 32.41 -25.12 9.68
C SER A 98 31.24 -25.46 8.75
N GLN A 99 30.06 -24.89 9.02
CA GLN A 99 28.84 -25.07 8.24
C GLN A 99 28.55 -23.84 7.38
N SER A 100 28.13 -24.08 6.14
CA SER A 100 27.59 -23.05 5.26
C SER A 100 26.29 -22.48 5.87
N LEU A 101 26.13 -21.16 5.88
CA LEU A 101 24.98 -20.50 6.50
C LEU A 101 23.83 -20.28 5.53
N PRO A 102 22.57 -20.37 5.97
CA PRO A 102 21.41 -19.95 5.17
C PRO A 102 21.50 -18.44 4.85
N VAL A 103 20.87 -18.05 3.74
CA VAL A 103 20.96 -16.70 3.19
C VAL A 103 19.57 -16.10 3.02
N LEU A 104 19.38 -14.86 3.47
CA LEU A 104 18.21 -14.04 3.20
C LEU A 104 18.58 -12.91 2.23
N ILE A 105 17.90 -12.83 1.09
CA ILE A 105 17.95 -11.64 0.22
C ILE A 105 16.69 -10.82 0.52
N TYR A 106 16.87 -9.58 0.98
CA TYR A 106 15.79 -8.70 1.40
C TYR A 106 15.60 -7.53 0.43
N PHE A 107 14.42 -7.45 -0.21
CA PHE A 107 14.04 -6.34 -1.06
C PHE A 107 13.34 -5.25 -0.25
N HIS A 108 13.86 -4.03 -0.31
CA HIS A 108 13.35 -2.90 0.46
C HIS A 108 11.95 -2.44 -0.01
N PRO A 109 11.14 -1.83 0.89
CA PRO A 109 9.83 -1.23 0.58
C PRO A 109 9.98 0.10 -0.19
N GLY A 110 8.86 0.75 -0.50
CA GLY A 110 8.84 2.10 -1.05
C GLY A 110 8.08 2.27 -2.36
N ARG A 111 6.97 1.54 -2.52
CA ARG A 111 6.04 1.68 -3.67
C ARG A 111 6.73 1.66 -5.04
N PHE A 112 7.83 0.92 -5.17
CA PHE A 112 8.71 0.88 -6.35
C PHE A 112 9.28 2.25 -6.79
N SER A 113 9.14 3.30 -6.00
CA SER A 113 9.44 4.69 -6.38
C SER A 113 10.47 5.37 -5.48
N TYR A 114 10.71 4.82 -4.30
CA TYR A 114 11.68 5.29 -3.30
C TYR A 114 12.12 4.11 -2.42
N GLY A 115 13.02 4.37 -1.46
CA GLY A 115 13.66 3.37 -0.61
C GLY A 115 15.07 3.00 -1.07
N SER A 116 15.81 2.30 -0.21
CA SER A 116 17.17 1.83 -0.45
C SER A 116 17.55 0.71 0.53
N LYS A 117 18.66 0.05 0.24
CA LYS A 117 19.35 -0.82 1.20
C LYS A 117 19.87 -0.06 2.43
N GLU A 118 20.11 1.24 2.30
CA GLU A 118 20.69 2.07 3.38
C GLU A 118 19.73 2.24 4.58
N GLU A 119 18.43 2.00 4.42
CA GLU A 119 17.45 2.08 5.50
C GLU A 119 17.42 0.84 6.40
N PHE A 120 18.06 -0.26 6.00
CA PHE A 120 17.95 -1.55 6.68
C PHE A 120 19.32 -2.10 7.03
N ARG A 121 19.41 -2.81 8.16
CA ARG A 121 20.57 -3.62 8.49
C ARG A 121 20.17 -4.99 9.00
N GLY A 122 20.87 -6.01 8.51
CA GLY A 122 20.61 -7.42 8.78
C GLY A 122 21.21 -7.95 10.09
N ASP A 123 21.70 -7.08 11.00
CA ASP A 123 22.44 -7.52 12.18
C ASP A 123 21.64 -8.48 13.08
N PHE A 124 20.32 -8.28 13.22
CA PHE A 124 19.51 -9.07 14.15
C PHE A 124 19.38 -10.53 13.71
N LEU A 125 18.97 -10.80 12.47
CA LEU A 125 18.88 -12.18 11.97
C LEU A 125 20.23 -12.89 11.94
N LEU A 126 21.31 -12.16 11.65
CA LEU A 126 22.64 -12.73 11.74
C LEU A 126 23.01 -13.11 13.19
N ASN A 127 22.80 -12.22 14.15
CA ASN A 127 23.17 -12.45 15.55
C ASN A 127 22.27 -13.48 16.26
N TYR A 128 20.97 -13.49 15.99
CA TYR A 128 20.03 -14.40 16.65
C TYR A 128 20.01 -15.78 15.99
N ASN A 129 20.36 -15.87 14.70
CA ASN A 129 20.07 -17.06 13.92
C ASN A 129 21.17 -17.50 12.95
N GLU A 130 22.32 -16.83 12.91
CA GLU A 130 23.42 -17.17 11.98
C GLU A 130 22.94 -17.21 10.52
N ILE A 131 22.15 -16.21 10.13
CA ILE A 131 21.64 -16.04 8.77
C ILE A 131 22.41 -14.91 8.10
N ILE A 132 23.02 -15.18 6.95
CA ILE A 132 23.61 -14.14 6.11
C ILE A 132 22.49 -13.31 5.51
N VAL A 133 22.57 -11.99 5.61
CA VAL A 133 21.56 -11.08 5.06
C VAL A 133 22.18 -10.28 3.92
N VAL A 134 21.52 -10.27 2.77
CA VAL A 134 21.89 -9.50 1.59
C VAL A 134 20.78 -8.51 1.28
N ILE A 135 21.12 -7.25 1.06
CA ILE A 135 20.15 -6.18 0.78
C ILE A 135 20.58 -5.43 -0.49
N PRO A 136 19.95 -5.69 -1.65
CA PRO A 136 20.22 -4.97 -2.88
C PRO A 136 19.40 -3.68 -3.01
N ASN A 137 19.98 -2.67 -3.64
CA ASN A 137 19.23 -1.63 -4.34
C ASN A 137 18.74 -2.17 -5.69
N TYR A 138 17.66 -1.60 -6.23
CA TYR A 138 17.15 -1.85 -7.58
C TYR A 138 16.60 -0.54 -8.17
N ARG A 139 16.52 -0.38 -9.50
CA ARG A 139 15.99 0.85 -10.11
C ARG A 139 14.57 1.14 -9.66
N LEU A 140 14.27 2.43 -9.46
CA LEU A 140 13.01 2.92 -8.92
C LEU A 140 12.31 3.88 -9.89
N GLY A 141 11.02 4.08 -9.67
CA GLY A 141 10.17 5.05 -10.36
C GLY A 141 10.28 4.90 -11.87
N ILE A 142 10.44 6.05 -12.54
CA ILE A 142 10.52 6.12 -14.00
C ILE A 142 11.66 5.26 -14.54
N LEU A 143 12.83 5.26 -13.89
CA LEU A 143 14.01 4.53 -14.35
C LEU A 143 13.87 3.01 -14.24
N GLY A 144 13.09 2.53 -13.27
CA GLY A 144 12.86 1.10 -13.06
C GLY A 144 11.61 0.55 -13.75
N PHE A 145 10.61 1.40 -14.03
CA PHE A 145 9.26 0.92 -14.33
C PHE A 145 8.53 1.65 -15.46
N LEU A 146 9.15 2.63 -16.14
CA LEU A 146 8.53 3.28 -17.31
C LEU A 146 8.43 2.34 -18.52
N ARG A 147 9.53 1.64 -18.84
CA ARG A 147 9.64 0.74 -20.00
C ARG A 147 9.69 -0.72 -19.55
N GLY A 148 8.63 -1.17 -18.86
CA GLY A 148 8.52 -2.55 -18.38
C GLY A 148 8.97 -2.72 -16.93
N ASN A 149 9.48 -3.90 -16.58
CA ASN A 149 9.72 -4.31 -15.20
C ASN A 149 11.22 -4.34 -14.84
N LEU A 150 11.98 -3.33 -15.27
CA LEU A 150 13.44 -3.31 -15.17
C LEU A 150 13.92 -3.42 -13.72
N GLY A 151 13.25 -2.77 -12.76
CA GLY A 151 13.56 -2.93 -11.34
C GLY A 151 13.42 -4.38 -10.83
N LEU A 152 12.49 -5.18 -11.39
CA LEU A 152 12.37 -6.61 -11.05
C LEU A 152 13.46 -7.45 -11.72
N PHE A 153 13.91 -7.06 -12.92
CA PHE A 153 15.07 -7.69 -13.55
C PHE A 153 16.37 -7.36 -12.80
N ASP A 154 16.51 -6.16 -12.24
CA ASP A 154 17.64 -5.79 -11.39
C ASP A 154 17.70 -6.70 -10.16
N GLN A 155 16.55 -6.92 -9.51
CA GLN A 155 16.43 -7.88 -8.40
C GLN A 155 16.81 -9.30 -8.83
N ARG A 156 16.43 -9.72 -10.05
CA ARG A 156 16.82 -11.02 -10.61
C ARG A 156 18.33 -11.11 -10.83
N MET A 157 18.97 -10.06 -11.34
CA MET A 157 20.42 -9.98 -11.49
C MET A 157 21.12 -10.04 -10.14
N ALA A 158 20.61 -9.33 -9.12
CA ALA A 158 21.13 -9.41 -7.77
C ALA A 158 21.01 -10.82 -7.18
N MET A 159 19.88 -11.52 -7.38
CA MET A 159 19.73 -12.92 -6.95
C MET A 159 20.72 -13.85 -7.65
N GLN A 160 20.93 -13.68 -8.96
CA GLN A 160 21.92 -14.45 -9.72
C GLN A 160 23.33 -14.23 -9.17
N TRP A 161 23.70 -12.96 -8.98
CA TRP A 161 24.99 -12.60 -8.39
C TRP A 161 25.17 -13.23 -7.00
N VAL A 162 24.15 -13.17 -6.13
CA VAL A 162 24.22 -13.80 -4.80
C VAL A 162 24.40 -15.31 -4.94
N TRP A 163 23.65 -15.97 -5.81
CA TRP A 163 23.76 -17.42 -6.00
C TRP A 163 25.18 -17.85 -6.43
N GLU A 164 25.84 -17.06 -7.27
CA GLU A 164 27.20 -17.32 -7.75
C GLU A 164 28.27 -17.04 -6.69
N ASN A 165 28.09 -16.02 -5.85
CA ASN A 165 29.16 -15.46 -5.02
C ASN A 165 29.02 -15.72 -3.52
N ILE A 166 27.82 -16.04 -3.02
CA ILE A 166 27.58 -16.18 -1.58
C ILE A 166 28.40 -17.28 -0.87
N PRO A 167 28.87 -18.37 -1.53
CA PRO A 167 29.79 -19.32 -0.89
C PRO A 167 31.08 -18.67 -0.39
N SER A 168 31.60 -17.65 -1.09
CA SER A 168 32.81 -16.94 -0.69
C SER A 168 32.62 -16.15 0.61
N PHE A 169 31.37 -15.84 0.99
CA PHE A 169 30.99 -15.17 2.23
C PHE A 169 30.54 -16.16 3.32
N GLY A 170 30.66 -17.47 3.07
CA GLY A 170 30.22 -18.54 3.99
C GLY A 170 28.74 -18.91 3.87
N GLY A 171 28.06 -18.47 2.81
CA GLY A 171 26.64 -18.75 2.58
C GLY A 171 26.37 -19.96 1.69
N ASP A 172 25.22 -20.57 1.88
CA ASP A 172 24.76 -21.76 1.16
C ASP A 172 23.88 -21.38 -0.02
N ARG A 173 24.39 -21.57 -1.25
CA ARG A 173 23.63 -21.34 -2.50
C ARG A 173 22.36 -22.19 -2.63
N GLY A 174 22.29 -23.31 -1.90
CA GLY A 174 21.11 -24.19 -1.86
C GLY A 174 20.06 -23.76 -0.85
N ARG A 175 20.34 -22.78 0.01
CA ARG A 175 19.44 -22.28 1.06
C ARG A 175 19.32 -20.76 1.03
N ILE A 176 18.85 -20.24 -0.10
CA ILE A 176 18.52 -18.83 -0.29
C ILE A 176 17.01 -18.64 -0.12
N THR A 177 16.63 -17.74 0.78
CA THR A 177 15.26 -17.23 0.94
C THR A 177 15.21 -15.79 0.44
N ILE A 178 14.17 -15.43 -0.30
CA ILE A 178 13.87 -14.03 -0.63
C ILE A 178 12.74 -13.51 0.25
N ALA A 179 12.85 -12.27 0.70
CA ALA A 179 11.83 -11.59 1.48
C ALA A 179 11.77 -10.10 1.13
N GLY A 180 10.71 -9.44 1.55
CA GLY A 180 10.56 -8.00 1.40
C GLY A 180 9.30 -7.52 2.09
N HIS A 181 9.24 -6.22 2.37
CA HIS A 181 8.01 -5.57 2.82
C HIS A 181 7.48 -4.62 1.74
N ASP A 182 6.18 -4.30 1.78
CA ASP A 182 5.53 -3.39 0.83
C ASP A 182 5.80 -3.81 -0.64
N ALA A 183 6.28 -2.90 -1.49
CA ALA A 183 6.74 -3.16 -2.85
C ALA A 183 7.79 -4.29 -2.92
N GLY A 184 8.66 -4.43 -1.93
CA GLY A 184 9.58 -5.56 -1.83
C GLY A 184 8.86 -6.89 -1.59
N GLY A 185 7.80 -6.89 -0.78
CA GLY A 185 6.94 -8.07 -0.56
C GLY A 185 6.12 -8.42 -1.80
N ALA A 186 5.58 -7.41 -2.49
CA ALA A 186 4.94 -7.57 -3.79
C ALA A 186 5.92 -8.15 -4.80
N ALA A 187 7.16 -7.65 -4.86
CA ALA A 187 8.20 -8.18 -5.74
C ALA A 187 8.50 -9.65 -5.47
N VAL A 188 8.54 -10.10 -4.20
CA VAL A 188 8.67 -11.53 -3.87
C VAL A 188 7.51 -12.35 -4.46
N GLY A 189 6.27 -11.87 -4.35
CA GLY A 189 5.11 -12.51 -5.01
C GLY A 189 5.25 -12.57 -6.54
N LEU A 190 5.73 -11.50 -7.16
CA LEU A 190 5.98 -11.46 -8.61
C LEU A 190 7.13 -12.41 -9.02
N HIS A 191 8.19 -12.53 -8.20
CA HIS A 191 9.25 -13.51 -8.42
C HIS A 191 8.74 -14.94 -8.31
N VAL A 192 7.78 -15.25 -7.42
CA VAL A 192 7.14 -16.57 -7.34
C VAL A 192 6.37 -16.92 -8.62
N LEU A 193 5.81 -15.93 -9.30
CA LEU A 193 4.99 -16.10 -10.52
C LEU A 193 5.78 -16.00 -11.83
N SER A 194 6.91 -15.29 -11.82
CA SER A 194 7.75 -15.12 -13.01
C SER A 194 8.25 -16.46 -13.56
N ALA A 195 8.54 -16.50 -14.86
CA ALA A 195 9.25 -17.62 -15.46
C ALA A 195 10.62 -17.82 -14.78
N ARG A 196 11.16 -19.04 -14.82
CA ARG A 196 12.54 -19.26 -14.36
C ARG A 196 13.49 -18.57 -15.34
N SER A 197 14.63 -18.10 -14.82
CA SER A 197 15.64 -17.39 -15.63
C SER A 197 16.12 -18.20 -16.84
N HIS A 198 16.10 -19.54 -16.79
CA HIS A 198 16.46 -20.41 -17.92
C HIS A 198 15.35 -20.58 -18.97
N ASP A 199 14.10 -20.23 -18.63
CA ASP A 199 12.92 -20.44 -19.47
C ASP A 199 12.47 -19.14 -20.17
N SER A 200 13.19 -18.03 -19.97
CA SER A 200 12.85 -16.71 -20.53
C SER A 200 14.01 -16.16 -21.35
N GLY A 201 13.75 -15.87 -22.63
CA GLY A 201 14.65 -15.10 -23.47
C GLY A 201 14.75 -13.65 -23.01
N VAL A 202 15.72 -12.92 -23.55
CA VAL A 202 15.98 -11.51 -23.22
C VAL A 202 14.76 -10.62 -23.55
N ASP A 203 13.94 -11.03 -24.52
CA ASP A 203 12.74 -10.29 -24.96
C ASP A 203 11.45 -10.68 -24.23
N ASP A 204 11.49 -11.65 -23.30
CA ASP A 204 10.27 -12.12 -22.65
C ASP A 204 9.81 -11.15 -21.55
N PRO A 205 8.51 -10.84 -21.47
CA PRO A 205 7.99 -10.02 -20.40
C PRO A 205 8.23 -10.72 -19.05
N PHE A 206 8.57 -9.94 -18.02
CA PHE A 206 8.84 -10.49 -16.68
C PHE A 206 7.71 -11.39 -16.15
N LEU A 207 6.46 -11.00 -16.43
CA LEU A 207 5.26 -11.83 -16.29
C LEU A 207 4.59 -11.96 -17.65
N SER A 208 4.18 -13.17 -18.04
CA SER A 208 3.46 -13.42 -19.29
C SER A 208 1.97 -13.07 -19.24
N SER A 209 1.42 -12.82 -18.05
CA SER A 209 0.00 -12.52 -17.80
C SER A 209 -0.19 -11.83 -16.46
N SER A 210 -1.43 -11.48 -16.11
CA SER A 210 -1.75 -10.92 -14.79
C SER A 210 -1.44 -11.93 -13.67
N PRO A 211 -1.01 -11.48 -12.47
CA PRO A 211 -0.72 -12.37 -11.36
C PRO A 211 -1.85 -13.34 -11.01
N GLN A 212 -3.10 -12.86 -11.03
CA GLN A 212 -4.27 -13.69 -10.76
C GLN A 212 -4.39 -14.84 -11.77
N LYS A 213 -4.32 -14.55 -13.07
CA LYS A 213 -4.42 -15.56 -14.11
C LYS A 213 -3.28 -16.58 -14.03
N LEU A 214 -2.05 -16.13 -13.71
CA LEU A 214 -0.91 -17.04 -13.51
C LEU A 214 -1.15 -18.01 -12.33
N TYR A 215 -1.73 -17.53 -11.23
CA TYR A 215 -2.11 -18.41 -10.12
C TYR A 215 -3.22 -19.40 -10.50
N GLU A 216 -4.26 -18.94 -11.20
CA GLU A 216 -5.39 -19.78 -11.67
C GLU A 216 -4.91 -20.88 -12.64
N GLU A 217 -3.90 -20.57 -13.47
CA GLU A 217 -3.23 -21.52 -14.38
C GLU A 217 -2.22 -22.43 -13.66
N GLY A 218 -2.01 -22.28 -12.35
CA GLY A 218 -1.05 -23.09 -11.60
C GLY A 218 0.42 -22.79 -11.93
N ARG A 219 0.74 -21.61 -12.46
CA ARG A 219 2.09 -21.19 -12.91
C ARG A 219 3.06 -20.83 -11.77
N GLN A 220 2.57 -20.68 -10.54
CA GLN A 220 3.37 -20.38 -9.36
C GLN A 220 4.47 -21.43 -9.10
N LYS A 221 5.62 -20.99 -8.60
CA LYS A 221 6.71 -21.87 -8.16
C LYS A 221 6.27 -22.65 -6.89
N ASN A 222 6.61 -23.94 -6.81
CA ASN A 222 6.38 -24.75 -5.61
C ASN A 222 7.47 -24.47 -4.57
N VAL A 223 7.25 -23.47 -3.72
CA VAL A 223 8.18 -23.04 -2.66
C VAL A 223 7.41 -22.79 -1.36
N SER A 224 8.09 -22.94 -0.22
CA SER A 224 7.52 -22.52 1.07
C SER A 224 7.27 -21.02 1.08
N TYR A 225 6.16 -20.58 1.70
CA TYR A 225 5.72 -19.19 1.62
C TYR A 225 5.17 -18.68 2.95
N LEU A 226 5.64 -17.50 3.38
CA LEU A 226 5.23 -16.84 4.61
C LEU A 226 4.79 -15.42 4.26
N ILE A 227 3.56 -15.04 4.61
CA ILE A 227 3.09 -13.66 4.52
C ILE A 227 2.79 -13.12 5.91
N GLY A 228 3.30 -11.92 6.18
CA GLY A 228 2.95 -11.10 7.33
C GLY A 228 2.07 -9.93 6.91
N ILE A 229 1.13 -9.56 7.77
CA ILE A 229 0.33 -8.34 7.62
C ILE A 229 0.26 -7.63 8.96
N SER A 230 0.38 -6.30 8.97
CA SER A 230 0.12 -5.47 10.15
C SER A 230 -1.38 -5.21 10.32
N LYS A 231 -1.84 -5.00 11.56
CA LYS A 231 -3.28 -4.84 11.81
C LYS A 231 -3.89 -3.56 11.21
N ASP A 232 -3.13 -2.49 11.19
CA ASP A 232 -3.54 -1.16 10.73
C ASP A 232 -2.66 -0.71 9.53
N GLU A 233 -2.56 -1.54 8.48
CA GLU A 233 -1.71 -1.27 7.31
C GLU A 233 -1.94 0.11 6.71
N ALA A 234 -3.18 0.46 6.37
CA ALA A 234 -3.51 1.69 5.66
C ALA A 234 -3.54 2.95 6.56
N PHE A 235 -2.89 2.90 7.72
CA PHE A 235 -2.86 3.99 8.68
C PHE A 235 -2.34 5.29 8.07
N VAL A 236 -1.18 5.21 7.40
CA VAL A 236 -0.48 6.37 6.86
C VAL A 236 -1.29 6.98 5.72
N GLU A 237 -1.85 6.16 4.84
CA GLU A 237 -2.71 6.55 3.73
C GLU A 237 -3.92 7.37 4.22
N VAL A 238 -4.62 6.90 5.26
CA VAL A 238 -5.82 7.59 5.78
C VAL A 238 -5.48 8.93 6.44
N GLU A 239 -4.39 8.98 7.19
CA GLU A 239 -4.05 10.19 7.95
C GLU A 239 -3.39 11.28 7.10
N THR A 240 -2.61 10.91 6.09
CA THR A 240 -1.78 11.85 5.32
C THR A 240 -2.41 12.34 4.02
N GLU A 241 -3.32 11.60 3.41
CA GLU A 241 -3.83 11.95 2.07
C GLU A 241 -4.99 12.96 2.08
N PHE A 242 -5.63 13.21 3.24
CA PHE A 242 -6.80 14.12 3.33
C PHE A 242 -6.63 15.24 4.37
N PRO A 243 -6.82 16.53 3.99
CA PRO A 243 -6.94 17.64 4.94
C PRO A 243 -8.17 17.48 5.85
N THR A 244 -8.06 17.88 7.12
CA THR A 244 -9.15 17.84 8.14
C THR A 244 -10.44 18.53 7.68
N ALA A 245 -10.36 19.54 6.81
CA ALA A 245 -11.53 20.25 6.28
C ALA A 245 -12.36 19.45 5.26
N VAL A 246 -11.75 18.53 4.50
CA VAL A 246 -12.43 17.70 3.48
C VAL A 246 -13.16 16.51 4.12
N LYS A 247 -12.67 16.14 5.30
CA LYS A 247 -12.89 14.88 5.99
C LYS A 247 -14.37 14.65 6.41
N THR A 248 -15.15 15.66 6.80
CA THR A 248 -16.54 15.45 7.30
C THR A 248 -17.66 15.63 6.27
N GLN A 249 -17.55 16.59 5.35
CA GLN A 249 -18.66 16.95 4.44
C GLN A 249 -18.71 16.11 3.16
N HIS A 250 -17.69 15.28 2.91
CA HIS A 250 -17.47 14.65 1.61
C HIS A 250 -17.11 13.16 1.71
N LEU A 251 -17.61 12.46 2.74
CA LEU A 251 -17.31 11.05 2.99
C LEU A 251 -17.47 10.13 1.77
N ASP A 252 -18.53 10.31 0.97
CA ASP A 252 -18.72 9.57 -0.28
C ASP A 252 -17.58 9.82 -1.27
N MET A 253 -17.15 11.07 -1.44
CA MET A 253 -16.04 11.43 -2.32
C MET A 253 -14.70 10.93 -1.78
N ILE A 254 -14.53 10.85 -0.46
CA ILE A 254 -13.31 10.28 0.15
C ILE A 254 -13.23 8.78 -0.13
N ILE A 255 -14.32 8.06 0.11
CA ILE A 255 -14.36 6.61 -0.15
C ILE A 255 -14.23 6.36 -1.65
N GLN A 256 -14.89 7.14 -2.49
CA GLN A 256 -14.68 7.10 -3.93
C GLN A 256 -13.24 7.39 -4.32
N HIS A 257 -12.60 8.42 -3.74
CA HIS A 257 -11.22 8.76 -4.06
C HIS A 257 -10.27 7.59 -3.80
N PHE A 258 -10.43 6.90 -2.67
CA PHE A 258 -9.60 5.73 -2.37
C PHE A 258 -9.91 4.52 -3.26
N LEU A 259 -11.18 4.27 -3.59
CA LEU A 259 -11.56 3.09 -4.38
C LEU A 259 -11.40 3.29 -5.89
N LYS A 260 -11.53 4.52 -6.38
CA LYS A 260 -11.57 4.86 -7.81
C LYS A 260 -10.32 4.42 -8.58
N PRO A 261 -9.07 4.60 -8.08
CA PRO A 261 -7.87 4.13 -8.79
C PRO A 261 -7.84 2.62 -9.03
N TYR A 262 -8.62 1.86 -8.26
CA TYR A 262 -8.60 0.39 -8.31
C TYR A 262 -9.89 -0.20 -8.88
N LEU A 263 -10.95 0.61 -8.98
CA LEU A 263 -12.23 0.29 -9.60
C LEU A 263 -12.45 1.08 -10.91
N LEU A 264 -11.37 1.50 -11.59
CA LEU A 264 -11.35 2.45 -12.71
C LEU A 264 -12.35 2.14 -13.84
N ASN A 265 -12.75 0.88 -13.99
CA ASN A 265 -13.67 0.41 -15.03
C ASN A 265 -14.99 -0.17 -14.48
N SER A 266 -15.32 0.04 -13.21
CA SER A 266 -16.59 -0.47 -12.67
C SER A 266 -17.74 0.45 -13.14
N PRO A 267 -18.67 -0.01 -14.00
CA PRO A 267 -19.79 0.81 -14.46
C PRO A 267 -20.72 1.25 -13.31
N ASN A 268 -20.51 0.71 -12.10
CA ASN A 268 -21.41 0.84 -10.96
C ASN A 268 -20.69 1.24 -9.66
N LEU A 269 -19.61 2.04 -9.78
CA LEU A 269 -18.82 2.53 -8.65
C LEU A 269 -19.67 3.06 -7.49
N GLN A 270 -20.79 3.73 -7.77
CA GLN A 270 -21.69 4.26 -6.75
C GLN A 270 -22.30 3.16 -5.87
N HIS A 271 -22.78 2.06 -6.45
CA HIS A 271 -23.35 0.94 -5.70
C HIS A 271 -22.28 0.23 -4.87
N THR A 272 -21.07 0.05 -5.42
CA THR A 272 -19.93 -0.48 -4.68
C THR A 272 -19.59 0.40 -3.48
N VAL A 273 -19.52 1.72 -3.67
CA VAL A 273 -19.27 2.68 -2.58
C VAL A 273 -20.36 2.59 -1.51
N THR A 274 -21.63 2.49 -1.89
CA THR A 274 -22.73 2.31 -0.93
C THR A 274 -22.59 1.00 -0.14
N ALA A 275 -22.28 -0.12 -0.79
CA ALA A 275 -22.11 -1.41 -0.13
C ALA A 275 -20.92 -1.39 0.85
N VAL A 276 -19.79 -0.84 0.43
CA VAL A 276 -18.58 -0.68 1.27
C VAL A 276 -18.87 0.22 2.46
N LYS A 277 -19.50 1.38 2.24
CA LYS A 277 -19.93 2.28 3.32
C LYS A 277 -20.80 1.58 4.33
N TYR A 278 -21.83 0.88 3.86
CA TYR A 278 -22.74 0.16 4.73
C TYR A 278 -22.00 -0.89 5.54
N HIS A 279 -21.10 -1.66 4.92
CA HIS A 279 -20.35 -2.72 5.61
C HIS A 279 -19.46 -2.17 6.74
N TYR A 280 -18.69 -1.12 6.48
CA TYR A 280 -17.69 -0.61 7.43
C TYR A 280 -18.20 0.47 8.39
N LEU A 281 -19.22 1.24 8.00
CA LEU A 281 -19.70 2.40 8.75
C LEU A 281 -21.09 2.21 9.37
N ARG A 282 -21.76 1.07 9.15
CA ARG A 282 -23.05 0.80 9.82
C ARG A 282 -22.92 0.91 11.34
N GLY A 283 -23.83 1.68 11.95
CA GLY A 283 -23.85 1.89 13.40
C GLY A 283 -22.71 2.75 13.95
N VAL A 284 -21.86 3.32 13.08
CA VAL A 284 -20.83 4.29 13.49
C VAL A 284 -21.48 5.67 13.54
N PRO A 285 -21.51 6.35 14.69
CA PRO A 285 -21.90 7.74 14.75
C PRO A 285 -20.92 8.55 13.91
N VAL A 286 -21.43 9.39 13.00
CA VAL A 286 -20.61 10.28 12.16
C VAL A 286 -20.82 11.76 12.57
N PRO A 287 -20.55 12.15 13.84
CA PRO A 287 -20.57 13.56 14.22
C PRO A 287 -19.34 14.31 13.67
N ALA A 288 -18.25 13.61 13.36
CA ALA A 288 -16.99 14.15 12.83
C ALA A 288 -16.20 13.07 12.06
N PHE A 289 -15.11 13.41 11.38
CA PHE A 289 -14.35 12.42 10.60
C PHE A 289 -13.45 11.58 11.51
N GLU A 290 -12.99 12.18 12.59
CA GLU A 290 -12.20 11.54 13.64
C GLU A 290 -12.92 10.29 14.17
N SER A 291 -14.26 10.29 14.19
CA SER A 291 -15.05 9.13 14.64
C SER A 291 -15.05 7.96 13.65
N ILE A 292 -14.68 8.18 12.38
CA ILE A 292 -14.66 7.17 11.32
C ILE A 292 -13.25 6.75 10.88
N ILE A 293 -12.20 7.46 11.30
CA ILE A 293 -10.79 7.12 11.01
C ILE A 293 -10.49 5.63 11.25
N PRO A 294 -10.87 5.01 12.40
CA PRO A 294 -10.56 3.60 12.64
C PRO A 294 -11.19 2.66 11.61
N GLN A 295 -12.38 3.00 11.10
CA GLN A 295 -13.10 2.22 10.09
C GLN A 295 -12.53 2.44 8.70
N MET A 296 -12.09 3.67 8.38
CA MET A 296 -11.37 3.97 7.14
C MET A 296 -10.06 3.18 7.06
N ILE A 297 -9.26 3.20 8.14
CA ILE A 297 -8.01 2.43 8.22
C ILE A 297 -8.30 0.95 8.00
N ARG A 298 -9.32 0.42 8.67
CA ARG A 298 -9.72 -0.98 8.54
C ARG A 298 -10.14 -1.33 7.11
N MET A 299 -11.00 -0.51 6.50
CA MET A 299 -11.49 -0.69 5.14
C MET A 299 -10.35 -0.72 4.13
N LEU A 300 -9.44 0.25 4.19
CA LEU A 300 -8.32 0.32 3.27
C LEU A 300 -7.26 -0.74 3.55
N SER A 301 -7.03 -1.10 4.82
CA SER A 301 -6.14 -2.21 5.17
C SER A 301 -6.67 -3.53 4.59
N ASP A 302 -7.99 -3.73 4.65
CA ASP A 302 -8.63 -4.91 4.06
C ASP A 302 -8.48 -4.95 2.55
N TYR A 303 -8.72 -3.83 1.91
CA TYR A 303 -8.71 -3.73 0.47
C TYR A 303 -7.30 -3.83 -0.13
N LEU A 304 -6.37 -3.01 0.37
CA LEU A 304 -5.03 -2.85 -0.21
C LEU A 304 -4.07 -3.97 0.21
N TYR A 305 -4.27 -4.59 1.38
CA TYR A 305 -3.29 -5.50 1.96
C TYR A 305 -3.88 -6.86 2.36
N ASN A 306 -4.90 -6.91 3.23
CA ASN A 306 -5.40 -8.19 3.77
C ASN A 306 -5.98 -9.10 2.69
N THR A 307 -6.86 -8.55 1.84
CA THR A 307 -7.51 -9.28 0.76
C THR A 307 -6.50 -9.87 -0.24
N PRO A 308 -5.62 -9.08 -0.88
CA PRO A 308 -4.67 -9.62 -1.85
C PRO A 308 -3.68 -10.62 -1.23
N ALA A 309 -3.22 -10.40 0.00
CA ALA A 309 -2.36 -11.34 0.71
C ALA A 309 -3.05 -12.70 0.93
N GLN A 310 -4.30 -12.70 1.39
CA GLN A 310 -5.03 -13.95 1.65
C GLN A 310 -5.46 -14.66 0.36
N ILE A 311 -5.79 -13.93 -0.70
CA ILE A 311 -5.97 -14.51 -2.04
C ILE A 311 -4.67 -15.19 -2.48
N SER A 312 -3.54 -14.51 -2.36
CA SER A 312 -2.22 -15.05 -2.75
C SER A 312 -1.88 -16.31 -1.96
N LEU A 313 -2.13 -16.34 -0.64
CA LEU A 313 -1.93 -17.52 0.20
C LEU A 313 -2.83 -18.69 -0.20
N LYS A 314 -4.13 -18.42 -0.46
CA LYS A 314 -5.10 -19.43 -0.89
C LYS A 314 -4.68 -20.06 -2.22
N LEU A 315 -4.30 -19.23 -3.20
CA LEU A 315 -3.91 -19.69 -4.54
C LEU A 315 -2.54 -20.39 -4.51
N HIS A 316 -1.57 -19.85 -3.79
CA HIS A 316 -0.25 -20.48 -3.64
C HIS A 316 -0.34 -21.84 -2.95
N GLY A 317 -1.14 -21.93 -1.88
CA GLY A 317 -1.36 -23.15 -1.11
C GLY A 317 -2.00 -24.31 -1.89
N GLN A 318 -2.57 -24.06 -3.09
CA GLN A 318 -3.05 -25.12 -3.97
C GLN A 318 -1.90 -25.98 -4.55
N LYS A 319 -0.69 -25.44 -4.62
CA LYS A 319 0.49 -26.11 -5.19
C LYS A 319 1.63 -26.30 -4.19
N ALA A 320 1.77 -25.39 -3.22
CA ALA A 320 2.84 -25.43 -2.23
C ALA A 320 2.44 -26.13 -0.93
N SER A 321 3.31 -27.01 -0.44
CA SER A 321 3.04 -27.82 0.76
C SER A 321 3.17 -27.06 2.08
N ASN A 322 3.79 -25.88 2.08
CA ASN A 322 4.16 -25.12 3.27
C ASN A 322 3.82 -23.62 3.06
N THR A 323 2.63 -23.22 3.50
CA THR A 323 2.18 -21.84 3.43
C THR A 323 1.79 -21.38 4.84
N PHE A 324 2.20 -20.17 5.23
CA PHE A 324 2.04 -19.65 6.58
C PHE A 324 1.64 -18.18 6.54
N MET A 325 0.85 -17.77 7.53
CA MET A 325 0.39 -16.39 7.68
C MET A 325 0.60 -15.93 9.12
N TYR A 326 1.01 -14.67 9.30
CA TYR A 326 0.89 -13.99 10.58
C TYR A 326 0.23 -12.62 10.44
N VAL A 327 -0.34 -12.18 11.56
CA VAL A 327 -0.85 -10.83 11.73
C VAL A 327 -0.06 -10.18 12.85
N PHE A 328 0.61 -9.08 12.55
CA PHE A 328 1.31 -8.27 13.52
C PHE A 328 0.37 -7.23 14.12
N SER A 329 0.11 -7.34 15.42
CA SER A 329 -0.92 -6.54 16.11
C SER A 329 -0.44 -5.96 17.44
N ASP A 330 0.88 -6.07 17.73
CA ASP A 330 1.51 -5.57 18.95
C ASP A 330 1.35 -4.04 19.07
N LYS A 331 0.78 -3.61 20.20
CA LYS A 331 0.56 -2.19 20.50
C LYS A 331 1.82 -1.63 21.15
N ASN A 332 2.84 -1.40 20.35
CA ASN A 332 4.03 -0.74 20.86
C ASN A 332 3.74 0.74 21.17
N ARG A 333 3.93 1.14 22.43
CA ARG A 333 3.91 2.55 22.87
C ARG A 333 5.25 3.21 22.59
N ALA A 334 5.66 3.23 21.35
CA ALA A 334 6.89 3.91 20.98
C ALA A 334 6.63 5.42 20.83
N LYS A 335 7.49 6.23 21.46
CA LYS A 335 7.53 7.68 21.23
C LYS A 335 8.47 7.94 20.06
N SER A 336 7.95 8.04 18.84
CA SER A 336 8.76 8.48 17.70
C SER A 336 8.83 10.03 17.67
N PRO A 337 10.01 10.65 17.68
CA PRO A 337 10.16 12.10 17.47
C PRO A 337 9.79 12.57 16.05
N ASN A 338 9.60 11.65 15.10
CA ASN A 338 9.37 11.97 13.69
C ASN A 338 7.90 11.82 13.27
N TYR A 339 7.48 12.77 12.41
CA TYR A 339 6.23 13.00 11.66
C TYR A 339 4.93 12.29 12.10
N TYR A 340 4.94 10.97 12.29
CA TYR A 340 3.78 10.16 12.66
C TYR A 340 3.16 10.52 14.03
N THR A 341 3.94 11.09 14.97
CA THR A 341 3.41 11.45 16.30
C THR A 341 2.59 12.75 16.33
N SER A 342 2.46 13.44 15.20
CA SER A 342 1.53 14.57 15.06
C SER A 342 0.06 14.15 15.12
N PHE A 343 -0.27 12.90 14.75
CA PHE A 343 -1.64 12.39 14.82
C PHE A 343 -1.91 11.66 16.14
N GLU A 344 -3.04 11.98 16.77
CA GLU A 344 -3.44 11.44 18.08
C GLU A 344 -3.70 9.93 18.03
N TYR A 345 -4.26 9.42 16.93
CA TYR A 345 -4.44 7.98 16.71
C TYR A 345 -3.10 7.23 16.67
N THR A 346 -2.07 7.78 16.00
CA THR A 346 -0.73 7.15 15.93
C THR A 346 -0.12 6.94 17.30
N LYS A 347 -0.27 7.91 18.23
CA LYS A 347 0.36 7.83 19.56
C LYS A 347 -0.01 6.54 20.30
N ASN A 348 -1.18 5.98 20.02
CA ASN A 348 -1.69 4.78 20.67
C ASN A 348 -1.58 3.51 19.81
N HIS A 349 -1.21 3.63 18.53
CA HIS A 349 -1.29 2.54 17.53
C HIS A 349 -0.05 2.38 16.64
N LEU A 350 1.03 3.14 16.87
CA LEU A 350 2.26 3.14 16.07
C LEU A 350 2.90 1.75 15.87
N GLY A 351 2.71 0.82 16.82
CA GLY A 351 3.31 -0.51 16.75
C GLY A 351 2.69 -1.47 15.73
N ARG A 352 1.52 -1.17 15.16
CA ARG A 352 0.78 -2.13 14.32
C ARG A 352 0.39 -1.58 12.95
N ILE A 353 1.10 -0.54 12.52
CA ILE A 353 0.93 0.11 11.21
C ILE A 353 1.76 -0.61 10.15
N HIS A 354 1.63 -0.19 8.89
CA HIS A 354 2.49 -0.66 7.80
C HIS A 354 3.99 -0.63 8.14
N LEU A 355 4.69 -1.73 7.90
CA LEU A 355 6.08 -2.01 8.32
C LEU A 355 6.31 -2.06 9.83
N GLY A 356 5.26 -2.21 10.64
CA GLY A 356 5.36 -2.20 12.10
C GLY A 356 6.24 -3.30 12.67
N ASP A 357 6.36 -4.43 11.97
CA ASP A 357 7.18 -5.59 12.34
C ASP A 357 8.65 -5.48 11.90
N ALA A 358 8.94 -4.70 10.86
CA ALA A 358 10.29 -4.57 10.30
C ALA A 358 11.38 -4.20 11.34
N PRO A 359 11.14 -3.26 12.29
CA PRO A 359 12.12 -2.89 13.32
C PRO A 359 12.51 -4.01 14.30
N TYR A 360 11.76 -5.12 14.31
CA TYR A 360 12.04 -6.27 15.18
C TYR A 360 12.83 -7.38 14.47
N VAL A 361 12.95 -7.30 13.14
CA VAL A 361 13.71 -8.23 12.30
C VAL A 361 14.97 -7.55 11.74
N PHE A 362 14.87 -6.24 11.49
CA PHE A 362 15.95 -5.41 10.96
C PHE A 362 16.19 -4.22 11.87
N LYS A 363 17.43 -3.74 11.91
CA LYS A 363 17.69 -2.40 12.43
C LYS A 363 17.38 -1.39 11.32
N THR A 364 16.33 -0.59 11.52
CA THR A 364 15.77 0.32 10.51
C THR A 364 16.05 1.78 10.82
N SER A 365 16.56 2.56 9.87
CA SER A 365 16.97 3.96 10.10
C SER A 365 15.81 4.95 10.29
N PHE A 366 14.62 4.62 9.77
CA PHE A 366 13.40 5.44 9.80
C PHE A 366 12.53 5.21 11.04
N LEU A 367 12.82 4.16 11.83
CA LEU A 367 12.15 3.81 13.08
C LEU A 367 13.16 3.59 14.22
N GLU A 368 14.36 4.15 14.12
CA GLU A 368 15.46 4.00 15.10
C GLU A 368 15.06 4.43 16.53
N ASP A 369 14.13 5.39 16.66
CA ASP A 369 13.64 5.87 17.95
C ASP A 369 12.58 4.96 18.58
N LEU A 370 12.06 3.97 17.83
CA LEU A 370 11.21 2.95 18.42
C LEU A 370 12.07 2.09 19.36
N LYS A 371 11.89 2.27 20.67
CA LYS A 371 12.38 1.31 21.66
C LYS A 371 11.62 -0.01 21.48
N VAL A 372 12.11 -0.86 20.59
CA VAL A 372 11.55 -2.19 20.38
C VAL A 372 11.80 -3.08 21.59
N SER A 373 10.79 -3.89 21.94
CA SER A 373 10.91 -4.85 23.04
C SER A 373 11.88 -5.98 22.67
N ASN A 374 12.90 -6.21 23.49
CA ASN A 374 13.84 -7.32 23.32
C ASN A 374 13.11 -8.67 23.21
N HIS A 375 12.02 -8.85 23.95
CA HIS A 375 11.20 -10.06 23.87
C HIS A 375 10.58 -10.21 22.47
N ARG A 376 10.01 -9.14 21.91
CA ARG A 376 9.38 -9.20 20.58
C ARG A 376 10.39 -9.38 19.46
N THR A 377 11.55 -8.71 19.54
CA THR A 377 12.67 -8.93 18.61
C THR A 377 13.08 -10.40 18.62
N LYS A 378 13.22 -11.00 19.81
CA LYS A 378 13.51 -12.43 19.94
C LYS A 378 12.40 -13.29 19.30
N SER A 379 11.13 -13.00 19.51
CA SER A 379 10.02 -13.76 18.89
C SER A 379 10.06 -13.69 17.36
N LEU A 380 10.13 -12.50 16.77
CA LEU A 380 10.12 -12.32 15.32
C LEU A 380 11.39 -12.87 14.66
N CYS A 381 12.57 -12.65 15.24
CA CYS A 381 13.80 -13.29 14.77
C CYS A 381 13.71 -14.83 14.89
N SER A 382 13.09 -15.38 15.94
CA SER A 382 12.91 -16.84 16.04
C SER A 382 12.00 -17.40 14.95
N ILE A 383 10.91 -16.68 14.61
CA ILE A 383 9.98 -17.05 13.54
C ILE A 383 10.68 -17.03 12.19
N TRP A 384 11.22 -15.86 11.80
CA TRP A 384 11.93 -15.74 10.53
C TRP A 384 13.14 -16.66 10.46
N GLY A 385 13.85 -16.81 11.57
CA GLY A 385 15.01 -17.69 11.69
C GLY A 385 14.66 -19.17 11.50
N GLU A 386 13.56 -19.66 12.07
CA GLU A 386 13.10 -21.04 11.82
C GLU A 386 12.68 -21.20 10.36
N PHE A 387 11.87 -20.27 9.84
CA PHE A 387 11.37 -20.35 8.47
C PHE A 387 12.51 -20.40 7.44
N ILE A 388 13.49 -19.50 7.55
CA ILE A 388 14.64 -19.43 6.64
C ILE A 388 15.53 -20.69 6.74
N LYS A 389 15.71 -21.24 7.94
CA LYS A 389 16.55 -22.43 8.14
C LYS A 389 15.89 -23.72 7.69
N LYS A 390 14.58 -23.85 7.91
CA LYS A 390 13.86 -25.14 7.78
C LYS A 390 12.86 -25.17 6.64
N ASN A 391 12.57 -24.03 5.99
CA ASN A 391 11.48 -23.88 5.03
C ASN A 391 10.11 -24.30 5.62
N ALA A 392 9.96 -24.20 6.94
CA ALA A 392 8.79 -24.61 7.71
C ALA A 392 8.73 -23.86 9.05
N LEU A 393 7.54 -23.81 9.66
CA LEU A 393 7.33 -23.26 11.00
C LEU A 393 6.65 -24.31 11.87
N SER A 394 7.19 -24.50 13.07
CA SER A 394 6.66 -25.42 14.08
C SER A 394 6.65 -24.82 15.49
N ILE A 395 7.47 -23.78 15.72
CA ILE A 395 7.43 -23.01 16.96
C ILE A 395 6.02 -22.47 17.22
N TYR A 396 5.65 -22.35 18.49
CA TYR A 396 4.32 -21.89 18.90
C TYR A 396 3.15 -22.75 18.37
N ASN A 397 3.40 -24.01 18.01
CA ASN A 397 2.41 -24.91 17.38
C ASN A 397 1.81 -24.28 16.11
N TRP A 398 2.64 -23.63 15.31
CA TRP A 398 2.20 -22.91 14.11
C TRP A 398 1.56 -23.85 13.08
N LYS A 399 0.26 -23.67 12.84
CA LYS A 399 -0.47 -24.44 11.83
C LYS A 399 -0.29 -23.81 10.46
N LYS A 400 -0.12 -24.64 9.44
CA LYS A 400 -0.08 -24.18 8.05
C LYS A 400 -1.38 -23.48 7.69
N PHE A 401 -1.26 -22.41 6.92
CA PHE A 401 -2.40 -21.76 6.28
C PHE A 401 -3.07 -22.76 5.32
N ASN A 402 -4.39 -22.85 5.37
CA ASN A 402 -5.21 -23.60 4.42
C ASN A 402 -6.45 -22.78 4.06
N LYS A 403 -7.13 -23.12 2.97
CA LYS A 403 -8.23 -22.32 2.44
C LYS A 403 -9.50 -22.41 3.29
N GLU A 404 -9.64 -23.47 4.09
CA GLU A 404 -10.81 -23.76 4.93
C GLU A 404 -10.78 -23.01 6.27
N GLU A 405 -9.74 -23.24 7.07
CA GLU A 405 -9.52 -22.68 8.40
C GLU A 405 -8.80 -21.33 8.37
N MET A 406 -8.03 -21.04 7.31
CA MET A 406 -7.27 -19.79 7.18
C MET A 406 -6.38 -19.51 8.41
N ASN A 407 -5.69 -20.56 8.89
CA ASN A 407 -4.83 -20.49 10.07
C ASN A 407 -3.79 -19.37 9.94
N TYR A 408 -3.64 -18.58 11.00
CA TYR A 408 -2.60 -17.56 11.12
C TYR A 408 -2.07 -17.45 12.55
N MET A 409 -0.91 -16.86 12.70
CA MET A 409 -0.35 -16.50 14.01
C MET A 409 -0.62 -15.02 14.30
N ASP A 410 -1.33 -14.71 15.38
CA ASP A 410 -1.41 -13.34 15.91
C ASP A 410 -0.18 -13.05 16.77
N ILE A 411 0.58 -12.05 16.36
CA ILE A 411 1.78 -11.56 17.04
C ILE A 411 1.41 -10.22 17.68
N SER A 412 0.77 -10.31 18.85
CA SER A 412 0.39 -9.17 19.71
C SER A 412 1.35 -9.07 20.89
N GLU A 413 0.91 -8.82 22.12
CA GLU A 413 1.75 -8.99 23.32
C GLU A 413 2.19 -10.46 23.50
N THR A 414 1.34 -11.39 23.09
CA THR A 414 1.63 -12.83 23.04
C THR A 414 1.68 -13.32 21.59
N VAL A 415 2.11 -14.57 21.38
CA VAL A 415 2.14 -15.22 20.07
C VAL A 415 1.12 -16.35 20.12
N THR A 416 0.00 -16.21 19.40
CA THR A 416 -1.16 -17.12 19.51
C THR A 416 -1.68 -17.56 18.16
N SER A 417 -1.96 -18.86 18.02
CA SER A 417 -2.55 -19.42 16.82
C SER A 417 -4.04 -19.09 16.76
N GLN A 418 -4.50 -18.59 15.61
CA GLN A 418 -5.87 -18.16 15.35
C GLN A 418 -6.32 -18.58 13.93
N VAL A 419 -7.60 -18.39 13.63
CA VAL A 419 -8.25 -18.80 12.37
C VAL A 419 -9.14 -17.68 11.84
N ASP A 420 -9.50 -17.74 10.55
CA ASP A 420 -10.49 -16.85 9.91
C ASP A 420 -10.19 -15.33 10.05
N TYR A 421 -8.93 -14.91 9.89
CA TYR A 421 -8.57 -13.49 10.02
C TYR A 421 -9.37 -12.60 9.06
N ARG A 422 -10.33 -11.85 9.63
CA ARG A 422 -11.20 -10.89 8.91
C ARG A 422 -11.96 -11.51 7.73
N LYS A 423 -12.29 -12.81 7.81
CA LYS A 423 -12.95 -13.58 6.73
C LYS A 423 -14.18 -12.90 6.14
N LYS A 424 -15.11 -12.43 6.98
CA LYS A 424 -16.34 -11.73 6.53
C LYS A 424 -16.07 -10.43 5.79
N ASP A 425 -15.03 -9.71 6.20
CA ASP A 425 -14.64 -8.45 5.56
C ASP A 425 -13.97 -8.71 4.20
N ILE A 426 -13.26 -9.82 4.08
CA ILE A 426 -12.63 -10.24 2.81
C ILE A 426 -13.66 -10.79 1.83
N GLU A 427 -14.70 -11.48 2.33
CA GLU A 427 -15.83 -11.94 1.50
C GLU A 427 -16.58 -10.78 0.84
N LEU A 428 -16.62 -9.60 1.46
CA LEU A 428 -17.12 -8.38 0.80
C LEU A 428 -16.36 -8.11 -0.50
N TRP A 429 -15.02 -8.10 -0.44
CA TRP A 429 -14.16 -7.76 -1.56
C TRP A 429 -14.04 -8.86 -2.60
N THR A 430 -14.10 -10.12 -2.17
CA THR A 430 -13.83 -11.29 -3.02
C THR A 430 -15.07 -11.96 -3.60
N VAL A 431 -16.24 -11.73 -3.00
CA VAL A 431 -17.50 -12.37 -3.41
C VAL A 431 -18.55 -11.30 -3.70
N LEU A 432 -18.93 -10.52 -2.68
CA LEU A 432 -20.11 -9.64 -2.80
C LEU A 432 -19.93 -8.51 -3.82
N ILE A 433 -18.77 -7.86 -3.84
CA ILE A 433 -18.50 -6.77 -4.78
C ILE A 433 -18.45 -7.28 -6.24
N PRO A 434 -17.71 -8.35 -6.56
CA PRO A 434 -17.76 -8.95 -7.89
C PRO A 434 -19.17 -9.38 -8.32
N GLU A 435 -19.96 -10.00 -7.43
CA GLU A 435 -21.34 -10.38 -7.72
C GLU A 435 -22.23 -9.16 -7.98
N LEU A 436 -22.11 -8.12 -7.16
CA LEU A 436 -22.84 -6.87 -7.34
C LEU A 436 -22.53 -6.24 -8.71
N GLN A 437 -21.25 -6.24 -9.11
CA GLN A 437 -20.84 -5.71 -10.42
C GLN A 437 -21.48 -6.51 -11.56
N ASN A 438 -21.45 -7.84 -11.48
CA ASN A 438 -22.05 -8.73 -12.48
C ASN A 438 -23.58 -8.58 -12.57
N ILE A 439 -24.29 -8.51 -11.43
CA ILE A 439 -25.75 -8.30 -11.42
C ILE A 439 -26.11 -7.01 -12.13
N VAL A 440 -25.43 -5.90 -11.83
CA VAL A 440 -25.78 -4.62 -12.40
C VAL A 440 -25.38 -4.51 -13.88
N GLU A 441 -24.30 -5.15 -14.32
CA GLU A 441 -23.98 -5.30 -15.75
C GLU A 441 -25.08 -6.06 -16.51
N ASN A 442 -25.57 -7.16 -15.94
CA ASN A 442 -26.69 -7.91 -16.53
C ASN A 442 -28.00 -7.10 -16.55
N LEU A 443 -28.28 -6.29 -15.53
CA LEU A 443 -29.44 -5.39 -15.54
C LEU A 443 -29.30 -4.26 -16.56
N SER A 444 -28.08 -3.79 -16.82
CA SER A 444 -27.81 -2.70 -17.78
C SER A 444 -27.89 -3.16 -19.24
N THR A 445 -27.71 -4.45 -19.50
CA THR A 445 -27.82 -5.07 -20.83
C THR A 445 -29.24 -5.51 -21.18
N VAL A 446 -30.12 -5.64 -20.19
CA VAL A 446 -31.57 -5.73 -20.41
C VAL A 446 -32.07 -4.33 -20.75
N ALA A 447 -32.27 -4.05 -22.04
CA ALA A 447 -32.97 -2.85 -22.49
C ALA A 447 -34.26 -2.70 -21.65
N PRO A 448 -34.62 -1.50 -21.17
CA PRO A 448 -35.84 -1.35 -20.42
C PRO A 448 -36.98 -1.83 -21.33
N GLN A 449 -37.62 -2.95 -20.97
CA GLN A 449 -38.94 -3.23 -21.49
C GLN A 449 -39.75 -1.99 -21.14
N ARG A 450 -40.16 -1.24 -22.18
CA ARG A 450 -41.19 -0.23 -22.00
C ARG A 450 -42.42 -0.98 -21.54
N VAL A 451 -42.57 -1.08 -20.22
CA VAL A 451 -43.87 -1.36 -19.63
C VAL A 451 -44.68 -0.12 -19.97
N PHE A 452 -45.44 -0.21 -21.05
CA PHE A 452 -46.58 0.67 -21.22
C PHE A 452 -47.50 0.38 -20.04
N LEU A 453 -47.35 1.19 -18.99
CA LEU A 453 -48.38 1.30 -17.98
C LEU A 453 -49.60 1.85 -18.71
N GLU A 454 -50.59 1.00 -19.00
CA GLU A 454 -51.91 1.51 -19.32
C GLU A 454 -52.34 2.38 -18.14
N PRO A 455 -52.58 3.69 -18.33
CA PRO A 455 -52.92 4.55 -17.23
C PRO A 455 -54.29 4.13 -16.68
N ASN A 456 -54.33 3.69 -15.43
CA ASN A 456 -55.58 3.48 -14.70
C ASN A 456 -56.43 4.75 -14.79
N SER A 457 -57.72 4.62 -15.03
CA SER A 457 -58.68 5.73 -15.25
C SER A 457 -58.63 6.83 -14.16
N ALA A 458 -58.18 6.49 -12.96
CA ALA A 458 -57.93 7.43 -11.86
C ALA A 458 -56.82 8.46 -12.15
N ALA A 459 -55.78 8.10 -12.91
CA ALA A 459 -54.65 8.98 -13.25
C ALA A 459 -55.06 10.09 -14.23
N TRP A 460 -55.92 9.76 -15.20
CA TRP A 460 -56.52 10.75 -16.10
C TRP A 460 -57.49 11.69 -15.38
N GLY A 461 -58.23 11.18 -14.39
CA GLY A 461 -59.08 12.01 -13.53
C GLY A 461 -58.29 13.06 -12.74
N ALA A 462 -57.15 12.66 -12.14
CA ALA A 462 -56.30 13.57 -11.38
C ALA A 462 -55.58 14.61 -12.27
N ALA A 463 -55.11 14.21 -13.45
CA ALA A 463 -54.50 15.12 -14.42
C ALA A 463 -55.52 16.12 -14.97
N GLY A 464 -56.73 15.67 -15.30
CA GLY A 464 -57.83 16.53 -15.75
C GLY A 464 -58.25 17.55 -14.70
N LEU A 465 -58.36 17.14 -13.43
CA LEU A 465 -58.67 18.04 -12.31
C LEU A 465 -57.58 19.09 -12.10
N SER A 466 -56.30 18.71 -12.23
CA SER A 466 -55.17 19.63 -12.08
C SER A 466 -55.11 20.69 -13.19
N VAL A 467 -55.43 20.30 -14.43
CA VAL A 467 -55.54 21.24 -15.56
C VAL A 467 -56.73 22.19 -15.37
N LEU A 468 -57.89 21.67 -14.94
CA LEU A 468 -59.07 22.50 -14.64
C LEU A 468 -58.80 23.53 -13.53
N LEU A 469 -58.13 23.11 -12.45
CA LEU A 469 -57.73 24.00 -11.36
C LEU A 469 -56.72 25.05 -11.84
N GLY A 470 -55.77 24.67 -12.69
CA GLY A 470 -54.82 25.61 -13.31
C GLY A 470 -55.52 26.66 -14.17
N VAL A 471 -56.47 26.27 -15.00
CA VAL A 471 -57.26 27.19 -15.84
C VAL A 471 -58.12 28.11 -14.99
N LEU A 472 -58.75 27.61 -13.92
CA LEU A 472 -59.51 28.42 -12.97
C LEU A 472 -58.64 29.45 -12.24
N CYS A 473 -57.43 29.07 -11.82
CA CYS A 473 -56.46 30.00 -11.21
C CYS A 473 -56.06 31.11 -12.17
N VAL A 474 -55.77 30.79 -13.45
CA VAL A 474 -55.41 31.79 -14.45
C VAL A 474 -56.60 32.72 -14.77
N ALA A 475 -57.82 32.18 -14.83
CA ALA A 475 -59.03 32.97 -15.02
C ALA A 475 -59.29 33.92 -13.84
N LEU A 476 -59.13 33.46 -12.60
CA LEU A 476 -59.25 34.27 -11.39
C LEU A 476 -58.19 35.38 -11.33
N ILE A 477 -56.93 35.07 -11.68
CA ILE A 477 -55.87 36.08 -11.80
C ILE A 477 -56.24 37.11 -12.88
N GLY A 478 -56.78 36.67 -14.03
CA GLY A 478 -57.28 37.56 -15.08
C GLY A 478 -58.38 38.50 -14.59
N VAL A 479 -59.37 37.98 -13.87
CA VAL A 479 -60.46 38.79 -13.29
C VAL A 479 -59.93 39.80 -12.28
N VAL A 480 -58.99 39.42 -11.41
CA VAL A 480 -58.37 40.33 -10.43
C VAL A 480 -57.54 41.42 -11.11
N VAL A 481 -56.81 41.09 -12.18
CA VAL A 481 -56.02 42.06 -12.95
C VAL A 481 -56.92 43.04 -13.70
N VAL A 482 -58.01 42.57 -14.32
CA VAL A 482 -58.97 43.42 -15.04
C VAL A 482 -59.72 44.34 -14.06
N THR A 483 -60.22 43.81 -12.94
CA THR A 483 -60.91 44.63 -11.92
C THR A 483 -59.99 45.66 -11.26
N ARG A 484 -58.70 45.35 -11.02
CA ARG A 484 -57.72 46.35 -10.57
C ARG A 484 -57.45 47.43 -11.62
N LYS A 485 -57.48 47.09 -12.91
CA LYS A 485 -57.24 48.03 -14.00
C LYS A 485 -58.43 49.00 -14.21
N GLU A 486 -59.66 48.52 -14.00
CA GLU A 486 -60.85 49.40 -14.03
C GLU A 486 -60.96 50.31 -12.80
N LEU A 487 -60.56 49.84 -11.61
CA LEU A 487 -60.50 50.68 -10.40
C LEU A 487 -59.42 51.77 -10.45
N THR A 488 -58.36 51.58 -11.23
CA THR A 488 -57.30 52.59 -11.42
C THR A 488 -57.60 53.60 -12.53
N GLN A 489 -58.54 53.30 -13.44
CA GLN A 489 -59.00 54.23 -14.47
C GLN A 489 -60.16 55.14 -14.02
N SER A 490 -60.87 54.82 -12.94
CA SER A 490 -61.98 55.63 -12.41
C SER A 490 -61.59 56.73 -11.40
N SER A 491 -60.30 56.92 -11.14
CA SER A 491 -59.79 57.85 -10.11
C SER A 491 -58.77 58.87 -10.63
N ILE A 492 -58.98 59.44 -11.82
CA ILE A 492 -58.19 60.57 -12.33
C ILE A 492 -59.11 61.78 -12.50
N ILE A 493 -59.25 62.58 -11.43
CA ILE A 493 -59.71 63.97 -11.51
C ILE A 493 -58.45 64.85 -11.54
N PRO A 494 -58.23 65.67 -12.57
CA PRO A 494 -57.09 66.58 -12.61
C PRO A 494 -57.40 67.82 -11.77
N ILE A 495 -56.62 68.05 -10.70
CA ILE A 495 -56.61 69.36 -10.02
C ILE A 495 -55.42 70.16 -10.56
N ASN A 496 -55.79 71.24 -11.24
CA ASN A 496 -54.90 72.21 -11.87
C ASN A 496 -54.28 73.15 -10.84
N SER A 497 -53.04 73.56 -11.09
CA SER A 497 -52.24 74.47 -10.27
C SER A 497 -52.77 75.91 -10.30
N ASN A 498 -52.98 76.52 -9.14
CA ASN A 498 -52.62 77.92 -8.80
C ASN A 498 -53.37 78.37 -7.55
N THR A 499 -52.75 78.32 -6.36
CA THR A 499 -52.82 79.39 -5.34
C THR A 499 -52.04 79.07 -4.05
N TYR A 500 -51.31 80.08 -3.55
CA TYR A 500 -50.77 80.28 -2.19
C TYR A 500 -49.71 79.29 -1.67
N LYS A 501 -48.42 79.67 -1.65
CA LYS A 501 -47.70 80.52 -0.67
C LYS A 501 -47.46 79.85 0.69
N ASP A 502 -46.17 79.89 1.02
CA ASP A 502 -45.54 79.92 2.34
C ASP A 502 -45.21 78.60 3.05
N GLN A 503 -43.87 78.44 3.18
CA GLN A 503 -43.12 78.05 4.38
C GLN A 503 -43.52 76.75 5.11
N VAL A 504 -42.56 75.83 5.26
CA VAL A 504 -41.79 75.68 6.51
C VAL A 504 -40.73 74.60 6.33
N LYS A 505 -39.53 74.92 6.84
CA LYS A 505 -38.32 74.10 6.91
C LYS A 505 -38.37 73.15 8.11
N TYR A 506 -37.81 71.96 7.90
CA TYR A 506 -37.12 71.03 8.82
C TYR A 506 -37.76 70.69 10.17
N ASN A 507 -37.85 69.38 10.46
CA ASN A 507 -36.92 68.79 11.43
C ASN A 507 -36.86 67.27 11.31
N ASN A 508 -35.63 66.77 11.45
CA ASN A 508 -35.27 65.40 11.82
C ASN A 508 -36.10 64.93 13.03
N ILE A 509 -36.29 63.63 13.16
CA ILE A 509 -35.83 62.83 14.31
C ILE A 509 -36.02 61.35 13.97
N GLU A 510 -34.94 60.63 14.21
CA GLU A 510 -34.77 59.19 14.18
C GLU A 510 -35.11 58.60 15.56
N LEU A 511 -35.49 57.31 15.58
CA LEU A 511 -35.52 56.38 16.72
C LEU A 511 -36.71 56.44 17.69
N GLU A 512 -37.44 55.32 17.80
CA GLU A 512 -37.07 54.22 18.70
C GLU A 512 -37.19 52.86 18.00
#